data_AF-A0A958GID5-F1
#
_entry.id   AF-A0A958GID5-F1
#
_cell.length_a   1.000
_cell.length_b   1.000
_cell.length_c   1.000
_cell.angle_alpha   90.00
_cell.angle_beta   90.00
_cell.angle_gamma   90.00
#
_symmetry.space_group_name_H-M   'P 1'
#
loop_
_entity.id
_entity.type
_entity.pdbx_description
1 polymer ?
#
loop_
_entity_poly.entity_id
_entity_poly.type
_entity_poly.pdbx_seq_one_letter_code
_entity_poly.pdbx_strand_id
1 'polypeptide(L)'
;MNDTSQRQLGNTLWKIADDLRGAMDADDFRDYMLSFLFLRYLSDNYEAAAKKELGKDYPDTKGDARKVPLALWYANNPDDIAAFEKQMRRKT
;
A
#
# COMPACT_ATOMS: atom_id res chain seq x y z
N MET A 1 26.64 -7.93 1.27
CA MET A 1 25.70 -7.25 2.19
C MET A 1 25.69 -8.08 3.47
N ASN A 2 26.18 -7.53 4.58
CA ASN A 2 26.63 -8.30 5.76
C ASN A 2 25.46 -8.74 6.67
N ASP A 3 25.55 -9.96 7.21
CA ASP A 3 24.61 -10.53 8.20
C ASP A 3 24.36 -9.61 9.41
N THR A 4 25.39 -8.84 9.80
CA THR A 4 25.29 -7.84 10.87
C THR A 4 24.25 -6.76 10.58
N SER A 5 24.14 -6.30 9.33
CA SER A 5 23.16 -5.28 8.94
C SER A 5 21.73 -5.82 8.95
N GLN A 6 21.53 -7.08 8.54
CA GLN A 6 20.23 -7.73 8.60
C GLN A 6 19.77 -7.94 10.05
N ARG A 7 20.68 -8.35 10.95
CA ARG A 7 20.39 -8.47 12.39
C ARG A 7 20.04 -7.13 13.03
N GLN A 8 20.79 -6.07 12.70
CA GLN A 8 20.49 -4.72 13.19
C GLN A 8 19.12 -4.23 12.71
N LEU A 9 18.80 -4.45 11.43
CA LEU A 9 17.49 -4.10 10.88
C LEU A 9 16.37 -4.89 11.55
N GLY A 10 16.53 -6.20 11.70
CA GLY A 10 15.56 -7.06 12.37
C GLY A 10 15.29 -6.62 13.82
N ASN A 11 16.34 -6.29 14.57
CA ASN A 11 16.22 -5.80 15.94
C ASN A 11 15.47 -4.45 16.00
N THR A 12 15.73 -3.54 15.06
CA THR A 12 15.03 -2.26 14.99
C THR A 12 13.54 -2.45 14.67
N LEU A 13 13.23 -3.32 13.70
CA LEU A 13 11.84 -3.64 13.34
C LEU A 13 11.08 -4.30 14.49
N TRP A 14 11.73 -5.22 15.22
CA TRP A 14 11.16 -5.85 16.41
C TRP A 14 10.84 -4.83 17.50
N LYS A 15 11.75 -3.88 17.77
CA LYS A 15 11.49 -2.80 18.74
C LYS A 15 10.30 -1.94 18.33
N ILE A 16 10.20 -1.55 17.06
CA ILE A 16 9.06 -0.77 16.55
C ILE A 16 7.75 -1.54 16.71
N ALA A 17 7.76 -2.86 16.44
CA ALA A 17 6.58 -3.70 16.60
C ALA A 17 6.15 -3.80 18.07
N ASP A 18 7.10 -3.95 19.01
CA ASP A 18 6.81 -3.95 20.44
C ASP A 18 6.24 -2.61 20.92
N ASP A 19 6.83 -1.48 20.47
CA ASP A 19 6.33 -0.14 20.80
C ASP A 19 4.91 0.07 20.26
N LEU A 20 4.61 -0.42 19.05
CA LEU A 20 3.28 -0.32 18.43
C LEU A 20 2.25 -1.24 19.10
N ARG A 21 2.66 -2.44 19.52
CA ARG A 21 1.79 -3.40 20.23
C ARG A 21 1.38 -2.88 21.60
N GLY A 22 2.30 -2.21 22.30
CA GLY A 22 2.06 -1.71 23.65
C GLY A 22 1.62 -2.82 24.61
N ALA A 23 0.48 -2.64 25.26
CA ALA A 23 -0.08 -3.59 26.23
C ALA A 23 -0.93 -4.72 25.60
N MET A 24 -1.08 -4.75 24.27
CA MET A 24 -1.88 -5.78 23.58
C MET A 24 -1.14 -7.13 23.55
N ASP A 25 -1.90 -8.23 23.54
CA ASP A 25 -1.32 -9.57 23.34
C ASP A 25 -0.60 -9.67 21.99
N ALA A 26 0.47 -10.46 21.93
CA ALA A 26 1.27 -10.63 20.73
C ALA A 26 0.50 -11.35 19.62
N ASP A 27 -0.37 -12.30 19.97
CA ASP A 27 -1.17 -13.04 18.99
C ASP A 27 -2.25 -12.14 18.39
N ASP A 28 -2.95 -11.35 19.21
CA ASP A 28 -3.93 -10.36 18.74
C ASP A 28 -3.27 -9.30 17.85
N PHE A 29 -2.12 -8.75 18.29
CA PHE A 29 -1.37 -7.78 17.49
C PHE A 29 -0.98 -8.32 16.13
N ARG A 30 -0.49 -9.57 16.10
CA ARG A 30 -0.09 -10.23 14.87
C ARG A 30 -1.26 -10.33 13.89
N ASP A 31 -2.44 -10.75 14.34
CA ASP A 31 -3.59 -10.94 13.45
C ASP A 31 -4.07 -9.61 12.82
N TYR A 32 -4.12 -8.53 13.61
CA TYR A 32 -4.43 -7.20 13.08
C TYR A 32 -3.33 -6.68 12.15
N MET A 33 -2.07 -6.78 12.55
CA MET A 33 -0.96 -6.28 11.75
C MET A 33 -0.80 -7.04 10.43
N LEU A 34 -1.02 -8.35 10.42
CA LEU A 34 -1.02 -9.13 9.17
C LEU A 34 -2.13 -8.67 8.22
N SER A 35 -3.32 -8.39 8.74
CA SER A 35 -4.43 -7.87 7.94
C SER A 35 -4.09 -6.49 7.33
N PHE A 36 -3.47 -5.60 8.10
CA PHE A 36 -3.02 -4.30 7.60
C PHE A 36 -1.89 -4.40 6.58
N LEU A 37 -0.90 -5.27 6.80
CA LEU A 37 0.19 -5.51 5.86
C LEU A 37 -0.32 -6.13 4.56
N PHE A 38 -1.29 -7.04 4.66
CA PHE A 38 -1.95 -7.62 3.50
C PHE A 38 -2.74 -6.58 2.71
N LEU A 39 -3.52 -5.74 3.39
CA LEU A 39 -4.23 -4.63 2.75
C LEU A 39 -3.23 -3.67 2.08
N ARG A 40 -2.14 -3.31 2.76
CA ARG A 40 -1.10 -2.46 2.22
C ARG A 40 -0.48 -3.06 0.95
N TYR A 41 -0.18 -4.35 0.97
CA TYR A 41 0.35 -5.07 -0.18
C TYR A 41 -0.63 -5.08 -1.36
N LEU A 42 -1.91 -5.39 -1.13
CA LEU A 42 -2.93 -5.38 -2.18
C LEU A 42 -3.13 -3.98 -2.76
N SER A 43 -3.17 -2.94 -1.91
CA SER A 43 -3.28 -1.55 -2.35
C SER A 43 -2.09 -1.13 -3.20
N ASP A 44 -0.87 -1.46 -2.80
CA ASP A 44 0.34 -1.13 -3.57
C ASP A 44 0.36 -1.86 -4.93
N ASN A 45 -0.07 -3.13 -4.97
CA ASN A 45 -0.20 -3.87 -6.21
C ASN A 45 -1.28 -3.27 -7.14
N TYR A 46 -2.42 -2.87 -6.57
CA TYR A 46 -3.51 -2.24 -7.33
C TYR A 46 -3.09 -0.88 -7.88
N GLU A 47 -2.44 -0.03 -7.08
CA GLU A 47 -1.91 1.25 -7.53
C GLU A 47 -0.86 1.08 -8.64
N ALA A 48 0.03 0.08 -8.52
CA ALA A 48 1.01 -0.22 -9.55
C ALA A 48 0.35 -0.65 -10.87
N ALA A 49 -0.68 -1.49 -10.80
CA ALA A 49 -1.47 -1.89 -11.95
C ALA A 49 -2.21 -0.70 -12.58
N ALA A 50 -2.87 0.13 -11.76
CA ALA A 50 -3.58 1.32 -12.22
C ALA A 50 -2.63 2.31 -12.90
N LYS A 51 -1.44 2.55 -12.33
CA LYS A 51 -0.40 3.39 -12.91
C LYS A 51 0.08 2.85 -14.27
N LYS A 52 0.19 1.53 -14.41
CA LYS A 52 0.56 0.89 -15.68
C LYS A 52 -0.52 1.06 -16.74
N GLU A 53 -1.79 0.91 -16.38
CA GLU A 53 -2.91 1.01 -17.32
C GLU A 53 -3.22 2.46 -17.72
N LEU A 54 -3.18 3.39 -16.77
CA LEU A 54 -3.43 4.82 -17.02
C LEU A 54 -2.23 5.53 -17.67
N GLY A 55 -1.00 5.06 -17.42
CA GLY A 55 0.20 5.61 -18.05
C GLY A 55 0.35 7.11 -17.81
N LYS A 56 0.14 7.92 -18.86
CA LYS A 56 0.24 9.39 -18.80
C LYS A 56 -0.93 10.05 -18.08
N ASP A 57 -2.06 9.38 -18.01
CA ASP A 57 -3.28 9.89 -17.37
C ASP A 57 -3.26 9.66 -15.85
N TYR A 58 -2.27 8.91 -15.34
CA TYR A 58 -2.08 8.73 -13.91
C TYR A 58 -1.60 10.05 -13.26
N PRO A 59 -2.35 10.63 -12.30
CA PRO A 59 -2.00 11.92 -11.72
C PRO A 59 -0.63 11.91 -11.02
N ASP A 60 0.14 12.97 -11.17
CA ASP A 60 1.35 13.20 -10.39
C ASP A 60 1.07 14.16 -9.23
N THR A 61 1.26 13.68 -8.00
CA THR A 61 1.07 14.47 -6.78
C THR A 61 2.32 15.25 -6.37
N LYS A 62 3.42 15.17 -7.12
CA LYS A 62 4.71 15.81 -6.84
C LYS A 62 5.25 15.50 -5.44
N GLY A 63 4.91 14.33 -4.90
CA GLY A 63 5.32 13.89 -3.57
C GLY A 63 4.48 14.45 -2.42
N ASP A 64 3.34 15.09 -2.67
CA ASP A 64 2.40 15.48 -1.62
C ASP A 64 1.73 14.23 -1.02
N ALA A 65 2.18 13.82 0.16
CA ALA A 65 1.68 12.64 0.88
C ALA A 65 0.20 12.74 1.29
N ARG A 66 -0.41 13.94 1.27
CA ARG A 66 -1.84 14.12 1.56
C ARG A 66 -2.72 13.81 0.35
N LYS A 67 -2.14 13.67 -0.83
CA LYS A 67 -2.86 13.41 -2.08
C LYS A 67 -2.66 11.97 -2.51
N VAL A 68 -3.77 11.25 -2.71
CA VAL A 68 -3.76 9.91 -3.27
C VAL A 68 -3.96 10.03 -4.78
N PRO A 69 -2.96 9.72 -5.62
CA PRO A 69 -3.02 9.95 -7.06
C PRO A 69 -4.22 9.28 -7.74
N LEU A 70 -4.48 8.02 -7.38
CA LEU A 70 -5.57 7.25 -7.96
C LEU A 70 -6.95 7.81 -7.56
N ALA A 71 -7.10 8.31 -6.33
CA ALA A 71 -8.33 8.97 -5.89
C ALA A 71 -8.61 10.25 -6.68
N LEU A 72 -7.57 11.03 -7.03
CA LEU A 72 -7.72 12.20 -7.90
C LEU A 72 -8.18 11.81 -9.30
N TRP A 73 -7.70 10.69 -9.83
CA TRP A 73 -8.14 10.20 -11.13
C TRP A 73 -9.64 9.83 -11.10
N TYR A 74 -10.10 9.07 -10.10
CA TYR A 74 -11.53 8.77 -9.96
C TYR A 74 -12.40 10.02 -9.84
N ALA A 75 -11.95 11.02 -9.05
CA ALA A 75 -12.71 12.25 -8.87
C ALA A 75 -12.86 13.07 -10.16
N ASN A 76 -11.86 13.02 -11.04
CA ASN A 76 -11.83 13.80 -12.28
C ASN A 76 -12.43 13.06 -13.50
N ASN A 77 -12.62 11.74 -13.43
CA ASN A 77 -13.07 10.92 -14.57
C ASN A 77 -14.29 10.05 -14.21
N PRO A 78 -15.42 10.63 -13.75
CA PRO A 78 -16.58 9.87 -13.25
C PRO A 78 -17.21 8.96 -14.30
N ASP A 79 -17.22 9.38 -15.57
CA ASP A 79 -17.83 8.63 -16.67
C ASP A 79 -16.98 7.41 -17.09
N ASP A 80 -15.65 7.45 -16.86
CA ASP A 80 -14.72 6.41 -17.26
C ASP A 80 -14.50 5.32 -16.19
N ILE A 81 -14.95 5.57 -14.95
CA ILE A 81 -14.77 4.67 -13.79
C ILE A 81 -15.22 3.25 -14.11
N ALA A 82 -16.44 3.09 -14.66
CA ALA A 82 -17.02 1.78 -14.88
C ALA A 82 -16.24 0.96 -15.93
N ALA A 83 -15.73 1.62 -16.98
CA ALA A 83 -14.93 0.98 -18.02
C ALA A 83 -13.55 0.60 -17.47
N PHE A 84 -12.92 1.51 -16.74
CA PHE A 84 -11.61 1.31 -16.11
C PHE A 84 -11.63 0.15 -15.10
N GLU A 85 -12.61 0.11 -14.20
CA GLU A 85 -12.75 -0.99 -13.22
C GLU A 85 -12.96 -2.34 -13.89
N LYS A 86 -13.77 -2.37 -14.96
CA LYS A 86 -13.99 -3.60 -15.74
C LYS A 86 -12.70 -4.08 -16.40
N GLN A 87 -11.85 -3.18 -16.85
CA GLN A 87 -10.53 -3.50 -17.40
C GLN A 87 -9.57 -4.01 -16.31
N MET A 88 -9.53 -3.35 -15.15
CA MET A 88 -8.68 -3.74 -14.01
C MET A 88 -9.00 -5.15 -13.50
N ARG A 89 -10.30 -5.50 -13.37
CA ARG A 89 -10.76 -6.83 -12.93
C ARG A 89 -10.43 -7.98 -13.89
N ARG A 90 -10.18 -7.69 -15.16
CA ARG A 90 -9.88 -8.71 -16.19
C ARG A 90 -8.40 -9.07 -16.25
N LYS A 91 -7.55 -8.23 -15.67
CA LYS A 91 -6.08 -8.36 -15.72
C LYS A 91 -5.46 -8.74 -14.36
N THR A 92 -6.27 -8.90 -13.33
CA THR A 92 -5.88 -9.51 -12.05
C THR A 92 -5.90 -11.02 -12.18
#